data_AF-A0A165E7U5-F1
#
_entry.id   AF-A0A165E7U5-F1
#
_cell.length_a   1.000
_cell.length_b   1.000
_cell.length_c   1.000
_cell.angle_alpha   90.00
_cell.angle_beta   90.00
_cell.angle_gamma   90.00
#
_symmetry.space_group_name_H-M   'P 1'
#
loop_
_entity.id
_entity.type
_entity.pdbx_description
1 polymer ?
#
loop_
_entity_poly.entity_id
_entity_poly.type
_entity_poly.pdbx_seq_one_letter_code
_entity_poly.pdbx_strand_id
1 'polypeptide(L)' 'MSETGTSSASFRPALLVVDVQEDFCPPSGALAVPDGRAVVPVINSLLELPFVFKVATKDHHPPNHISFASNHGLDARPF' A
#
# COMPACT_ATOMS: atom_id res chain seq x y z
N MET A 1 9.26 -31.56 -39.15
CA MET A 1 9.59 -31.27 -37.74
C MET A 1 8.89 -29.97 -37.41
N SER A 2 7.78 -30.04 -36.69
CA SER A 2 6.98 -28.88 -36.28
C SER A 2 7.49 -28.45 -34.92
N GLU A 3 8.17 -27.32 -34.85
CA GLU A 3 8.52 -26.70 -33.56
C GLU A 3 7.27 -26.03 -33.01
N THR A 4 6.72 -26.63 -31.96
CA THR A 4 5.67 -26.04 -31.13
C THR A 4 6.27 -24.87 -30.37
N GLY A 5 5.95 -23.65 -30.78
CA GLY A 5 6.37 -22.42 -30.13
C GLY A 5 5.75 -22.30 -28.73
N THR A 6 6.55 -22.50 -27.70
CA THR A 6 6.21 -22.14 -26.33
C THR A 6 6.23 -20.62 -26.23
N SER A 7 5.06 -19.98 -26.24
CA SER A 7 4.96 -18.56 -25.88
C SER A 7 5.34 -18.42 -24.40
N SER A 8 6.59 -18.05 -24.12
CA SER A 8 6.92 -17.54 -22.79
C SER A 8 6.24 -16.18 -22.66
N ALA A 9 5.21 -16.08 -21.82
CA ALA A 9 4.59 -14.79 -21.54
C ALA A 9 5.69 -13.79 -21.12
N SER A 10 5.79 -12.67 -21.85
CA SER A 10 6.74 -11.61 -21.52
C SER A 10 6.50 -11.14 -20.08
N PHE A 11 7.57 -10.97 -19.30
CA PHE A 11 7.47 -10.45 -17.93
C PHE A 11 6.91 -9.03 -17.95
N ARG A 12 5.78 -8.82 -17.27
CA ARG A 12 5.03 -7.56 -17.26
C ARG A 12 4.82 -7.08 -15.82
N PRO A 13 5.81 -6.41 -15.21
CA PRO A 13 5.74 -6.04 -13.81
C PRO A 13 4.84 -4.82 -13.58
N ALA A 14 4.13 -4.83 -12.45
CA ALA A 14 3.36 -3.69 -11.95
C ALA A 14 3.91 -3.23 -10.60
N LEU A 15 3.66 -1.97 -10.24
CA LEU A 15 3.98 -1.39 -8.94
C LEU A 15 2.69 -1.06 -8.18
N LEU A 16 2.57 -1.57 -6.95
CA LEU A 16 1.50 -1.24 -6.03
C LEU A 16 2.08 -0.50 -4.82
N VAL A 17 1.65 0.74 -4.61
CA VAL A 17 2.01 1.56 -3.45
C VAL A 17 0.89 1.42 -2.43
N VAL A 18 1.16 0.76 -1.31
CA VAL A 18 0.12 0.42 -0.33
C VAL A 18 0.12 1.44 0.81
N ASP A 19 -1.01 2.12 0.96
CA ASP A 19 -1.38 2.91 2.15
C ASP A 19 -0.30 3.86 2.67
N VAL A 20 0.41 4.53 1.75
CA VAL A 20 1.35 5.60 2.09
C VAL A 20 0.57 6.88 2.36
N GLN A 21 -0.11 6.90 3.51
CA GLN A 21 -1.00 7.97 3.95
C GLN A 21 -0.47 8.61 5.24
N GLU A 22 -0.89 9.85 5.50
CA GLU A 22 -0.46 10.60 6.68
C GLU A 22 -0.82 9.91 8.00
N ASP A 23 -1.94 9.18 8.06
CA ASP A 23 -2.33 8.43 9.28
C ASP A 23 -1.30 7.38 9.69
N PHE A 24 -0.50 6.87 8.75
CA PHE A 24 0.56 5.91 9.00
C PHE A 24 1.94 6.55 9.12
N CYS A 25 2.03 7.88 9.07
CA CYS A 25 3.30 8.60 9.10
C CYS A 25 3.47 9.42 10.39
N PRO A 26 4.62 9.32 11.09
CA PRO A 26 4.94 10.21 12.20
C PRO A 26 5.13 11.64 11.67
N PRO A 27 4.99 12.72 12.47
CA PRO A 27 4.76 12.70 13.92
C PRO A 27 3.28 12.67 14.32
N SER A 28 2.34 12.84 13.38
CA SER A 28 0.95 13.17 13.68
C SER A 28 -0.07 12.11 13.21
N GLY A 29 0.37 11.02 12.60
CA GLY A 29 -0.52 9.96 12.13
C GLY A 29 -1.24 9.24 13.27
N ALA A 30 -2.54 8.99 13.11
CA ALA A 30 -3.37 8.30 14.10
C ALA A 30 -2.92 6.86 14.37
N LEU A 31 -2.22 6.24 13.41
CA LEU A 31 -1.65 4.90 13.46
C LEU A 31 -0.22 4.92 12.90
N ALA A 32 0.58 5.89 13.35
CA ALA A 32 1.91 6.13 12.81
C ALA A 32 2.82 4.90 12.91
N VAL A 33 3.32 4.45 11.76
CA VAL A 33 4.36 3.42 11.67
C VAL A 33 5.73 4.08 11.88
N PRO A 34 6.61 3.53 12.74
CA PRO A 34 7.97 4.04 12.89
C PRO A 34 8.67 4.20 11.54
N ASP A 35 9.27 5.37 11.30
CA ASP A 35 9.93 5.74 10.04
C ASP A 35 9.05 5.62 8.78
N GLY A 36 7.72 5.67 8.90
CA GLY A 36 6.78 5.48 7.78
C GLY A 36 7.02 6.38 6.56
N ARG A 37 7.66 7.56 6.73
CA ARG A 37 8.02 8.44 5.61
C ARG A 37 9.28 8.04 4.87
N ALA A 38 10.14 7.20 5.43
CA ALA A 38 11.41 6.80 4.84
C ALA A 38 11.25 6.02 3.52
N VAL A 39 10.06 5.44 3.29
CA VAL A 39 9.75 4.70 2.05
C VAL A 39 9.44 5.64 0.87
N VAL A 40 9.06 6.90 1.11
CA VAL A 40 8.62 7.83 0.06
C VAL A 40 9.69 8.07 -1.00
N PRO A 41 10.97 8.35 -0.66
CA PRO A 41 12.02 8.49 -1.67
C PRO A 41 12.22 7.22 -2.52
N VAL A 42 12.12 6.04 -1.91
CA VAL A 42 12.25 4.75 -2.61
C VAL A 42 11.11 4.55 -3.58
N ILE A 43 9.87 4.83 -3.17
CA ILE A 43 8.69 4.77 -4.04
C ILE A 43 8.85 5.73 -5.22
N ASN A 44 9.33 6.95 -4.98
CA ASN A 44 9.55 7.92 -6.05
C ASN A 44 10.55 7.40 -7.09
N SER A 45 11.65 6.79 -6.65
CA SER A 45 12.60 6.13 -7.58
C SER A 45 11.97 4.94 -8.32
N LEU A 46 11.13 4.14 -7.67
CA LEU A 46 10.43 3.02 -8.33
C LEU A 46 9.38 3.52 -9.34
N LEU A 47 8.73 4.64 -9.07
CA LEU A 47 7.78 5.28 -9.98
C LEU A 47 8.44 5.74 -11.29
N GLU A 48 9.75 5.90 -11.35
CA GLU A 48 10.49 6.23 -12.59
C GLU A 48 10.73 5.00 -13.48
N LEU A 49 10.64 3.77 -12.92
CA LEU A 49 10.89 2.54 -13.67
C LEU A 49 9.72 2.17 -14.62
N PRO A 50 9.98 1.40 -15.69
CA PRO A 50 9.00 1.06 -16.72
C PRO A 50 8.04 -0.07 -16.31
N PHE A 51 7.40 0.05 -15.14
CA PHE A 51 6.29 -0.82 -14.75
C PHE A 51 5.12 -0.63 -15.71
N VAL A 52 4.52 -1.72 -16.19
CA VAL A 52 3.39 -1.68 -17.13
C VAL A 52 2.12 -1.11 -16.49
N PHE A 53 2.06 -1.10 -15.16
CA PHE A 53 0.95 -0.58 -14.39
C PHE A 53 1.43 -0.09 -13.02
N LYS A 54 0.87 1.03 -12.56
CA LYS A 54 1.23 1.67 -11.29
C LYS A 54 -0.06 2.06 -10.57
N VAL A 55 -0.26 1.59 -9.35
CA VAL A 55 -1.46 1.84 -8.54
C VAL A 55 -1.05 2.21 -7.13
N ALA A 56 -1.81 3.11 -6.52
CA ALA A 56 -1.76 3.34 -5.09
C ALA A 56 -3.08 2.93 -4.45
N THR A 57 -3.02 2.34 -3.25
CA THR A 57 -4.20 2.08 -2.43
C THR A 57 -4.42 3.20 -1.44
N LYS A 58 -5.63 3.22 -0.88
CA LYS A 58 -5.99 4.10 0.20
C LYS A 58 -6.85 3.33 1.17
N ASP A 59 -6.41 3.25 2.41
CA ASP A 59 -7.29 2.88 3.50
C ASP A 59 -8.34 4.00 3.67
N HIS A 60 -9.60 3.66 3.42
CA HIS A 60 -10.72 4.60 3.28
C HIS A 60 -11.92 4.14 4.10
N HIS A 61 -11.80 4.31 5.41
CA HIS A 61 -12.84 3.94 6.37
C HIS A 61 -13.94 5.01 6.51
N PRO A 62 -15.22 4.62 6.66
CA PRO A 62 -16.23 5.52 7.20
C PRO A 62 -15.93 5.86 8.67
N PRO A 63 -16.46 6.98 9.20
CA PRO A 63 -16.19 7.40 10.59
C PRO A 63 -16.56 6.34 11.66
N ASN A 64 -17.54 5.49 11.37
CA ASN A 64 -18.03 4.42 12.25
C ASN A 64 -17.55 3.02 11.80
N HIS A 65 -16.38 2.93 11.15
CA HIS A 65 -15.87 1.66 10.65
C HIS A 65 -15.65 0.63 11.77
N ILE A 66 -15.98 -0.62 11.50
CA ILE A 66 -15.92 -1.71 12.49
C ILE A 66 -14.50 -2.00 12.99
N SER A 67 -13.45 -1.56 12.29
CA SER A 67 -12.06 -1.73 12.78
C SER A 67 -11.70 -0.77 13.92
N PHE A 68 -12.44 0.32 14.13
CA PHE A 68 -12.10 1.29 15.17
C PHE A 68 -12.54 0.81 16.54
N ALA A 69 -11.59 0.77 17.49
CA ALA A 69 -11.85 0.40 18.87
C ALA A 69 -12.95 1.25 19.52
N SER A 70 -13.08 2.53 19.14
CA SER A 70 -14.14 3.43 19.62
C SER A 70 -15.56 3.01 19.26
N ASN A 71 -15.74 2.13 18.26
CA ASN A 71 -17.03 1.56 17.90
C ASN A 71 -17.36 0.27 18.65
N HIS A 72 -16.46 -0.16 19.54
CA HIS A 72 -16.64 -1.27 20.47
C HIS A 72 -16.61 -0.72 21.91
N GLY A 73 -17.21 -1.42 22.87
CA GLY A 73 -17.39 -0.93 24.25
C GLY A 73 -16.09 -0.49 24.96
N LEU A 74 -16.24 0.06 26.18
CA LEU A 74 -15.23 0.84 26.90
C LEU A 74 -13.83 0.19 27.09
N ASP A 75 -13.71 -1.13 26.98
CA ASP A 75 -12.46 -1.86 27.17
C ASP A 75 -11.69 -2.13 25.86
N ALA A 76 -12.27 -1.78 24.70
CA ALA A 76 -11.60 -1.94 23.42
C ALA A 76 -10.43 -0.95 23.30
N ARG A 77 -9.26 -1.45 22.92
CA ARG A 77 -8.06 -0.62 22.71
C ARG A 77 -7.68 -0.61 21.24
N PRO A 78 -7.22 0.53 20.69
CA PRO A 78 -6.46 0.50 19.46
C PRO A 78 -5.21 -0.36 19.70
N PHE A 79 -4.85 -1.14 18.69
CA PHE A 79 -3.71 -2.05 18.73
C PHE A 79 -2.37 -1.29 18.74
#